data_AF-A0A966J8W5-F1
#
_entry.id   AF-A0A966J8W5-F1
#
_cell.length_a   1.000
_cell.length_b   1.000
_cell.length_c   1.000
_cell.angle_alpha   90.00
_cell.angle_beta   90.00
_cell.angle_gamma   90.00
#
_symmetry.space_group_name_H-M   'P 1'
#
loop_
_entity.id
_entity.type
_entity.pdbx_description
1 polymer ?
#
loop_
_entity_poly.entity_id
_entity_poly.type
_entity_poly.pdbx_seq_one_letter_code
_entity_poly.pdbx_strand_id
1 'polypeptide(L)' 'PNNRVLIRVTLEDAAAADDLFSVLMGEDVEQRRQFIQRNAKDVRFLDI' A
#
# COMPACT_ATOMS: atom_id res chain seq x y z
N PRO A 1 -18.37 -10.65 -18.34
CA PRO A 1 -18.17 -11.59 -17.19
C PRO A 1 -17.04 -12.59 -17.39
N ASN A 2 -16.83 -13.11 -18.61
CA ASN A 2 -15.96 -14.27 -18.85
C ASN A 2 -14.44 -14.01 -18.74
N ASN A 3 -13.98 -12.76 -18.80
CA ASN A 3 -12.53 -12.43 -18.77
C ASN A 3 -12.12 -11.49 -17.63
N ARG A 4 -12.96 -11.30 -16.59
CA ARG A 4 -12.58 -10.43 -15.47
C ARG A 4 -12.00 -11.25 -14.32
N VAL A 5 -10.79 -10.90 -13.91
CA VAL A 5 -10.19 -11.40 -12.68
C VAL A 5 -10.66 -10.49 -11.55
N LEU A 6 -11.38 -11.05 -10.58
CA LEU A 6 -11.81 -10.34 -9.39
C LEU A 6 -10.91 -10.72 -8.23
N ILE A 7 -10.32 -9.72 -7.57
CA ILE A 7 -9.53 -9.90 -6.35
C ILE A 7 -10.36 -9.38 -5.19
N ARG A 8 -10.58 -10.22 -4.18
CA ARG A 8 -11.28 -9.84 -2.95
C ARG A 8 -10.25 -9.30 -1.97
N VAL A 9 -10.34 -8.01 -1.64
CA VAL A 9 -9.48 -7.37 -0.65
C VAL A 9 -9.91 -7.83 0.76
N THR A 10 -8.97 -8.36 1.53
CA THR A 10 -9.14 -8.68 2.95
C THR A 10 -8.53 -7.58 3.80
N LEU A 11 -9.23 -7.19 4.87
CA LEU A 11 -8.72 -6.26 5.86
C LEU A 11 -8.21 -7.08 7.04
N GLU A 12 -6.96 -7.53 6.97
CA GLU A 12 -6.36 -8.41 7.98
C GLU A 12 -5.95 -7.65 9.24
N ASP A 13 -5.51 -6.40 9.09
CA ASP A 13 -5.18 -5.53 10.21
C ASP A 13 -5.69 -4.11 9.93
N ALA A 14 -6.81 -3.77 10.57
CA ALA A 14 -7.48 -2.49 10.36
C ALA A 14 -6.65 -1.31 10.89
N ALA A 15 -5.88 -1.51 11.98
CA ALA A 15 -5.08 -0.44 12.57
C ALA A 15 -3.85 -0.15 11.70
N ALA A 16 -3.13 -1.18 11.28
CA ALA A 16 -1.98 -1.02 10.39
C ALA A 16 -2.37 -0.45 9.02
N ALA A 17 -3.55 -0.83 8.51
CA ALA A 17 -4.07 -0.28 7.27
C ALA A 17 -4.35 1.22 7.38
N ASP A 18 -4.97 1.68 8.47
CA ASP A 18 -5.33 3.10 8.67
C ASP A 18 -4.10 4.01 8.77
N ASP A 19 -3.06 3.54 9.48
CA ASP A 19 -1.77 4.22 9.54
C ASP A 19 -1.13 4.34 8.15
N LEU A 20 -1.16 3.25 7.37
CA LEU A 20 -0.62 3.23 6.01
C LEU A 20 -1.40 4.16 5.06
N PHE A 21 -2.72 4.20 5.17
CA PHE A 21 -3.56 5.12 4.41
C PHE A 21 -3.24 6.57 4.74
N SER A 22 -3.03 6.89 6.01
CA SER A 22 -2.68 8.25 6.46
C SER A 22 -1.33 8.70 5.90
N VAL A 23 -0.32 7.83 5.85
CA VAL A 23 1.01 8.15 5.28
C VAL A 23 0.96 8.31 3.76
N LEU A 24 0.18 7.48 3.06
CA LEU A 24 0.13 7.49 1.59
C LEU A 24 -0.84 8.52 1.02
N MET A 25 -1.95 8.77 1.70
CA MET A 25 -3.05 9.62 1.23
C MET A 25 -3.20 10.91 2.04
N GLY A 26 -2.34 11.13 3.05
CA GLY A 26 -2.32 12.34 3.85
C GLY A 26 -1.74 13.56 3.14
N GLU A 27 -1.80 14.69 3.84
CA GLU A 27 -1.36 16.00 3.35
C GLU A 27 0.15 16.19 3.43
N ASP A 28 0.86 15.40 4.27
CA ASP A 28 2.30 15.49 4.43
C ASP A 28 3.05 14.87 3.24
N VAL A 29 3.49 15.75 2.34
CA VAL A 29 4.23 15.38 1.13
C VAL A 29 5.60 14.79 1.43
N GLU A 30 6.26 15.23 2.51
CA GLU A 30 7.60 14.77 2.87
C GLU A 30 7.57 13.35 3.41
N GLN A 31 6.63 13.07 4.32
CA GLN A 31 6.41 11.73 4.85
C GLN A 31 6.11 10.72 3.73
N ARG A 32 5.24 11.10 2.78
CA ARG A 32 4.94 10.28 1.60
C ARG A 32 6.17 10.04 0.72
N ARG A 33 6.99 11.09 0.49
CA ARG A 33 8.21 10.98 -0.34
C ARG A 33 9.21 10.01 0.28
N GLN A 34 9.44 10.09 1.58
CA GLN A 34 10.33 9.18 2.29
C GLN A 34 9.81 7.74 2.26
N PHE A 35 8.50 7.54 2.45
CA PHE A 35 7.88 6.22 2.36
C PHE A 35 8.07 5.59 0.98
N ILE A 36 7.83 6.34 -0.09
CA ILE A 36 8.02 5.87 -1.47
C ILE A 36 9.50 5.53 -1.71
N GLN A 37 10.44 6.39 -1.34
CA GLN A 37 11.87 6.12 -1.58
C GLN A 37 12.38 4.89 -0.83
N ARG A 38 11.90 4.66 0.40
CA ARG A 38 12.30 3.53 1.23
C ARG A 38 11.76 2.21 0.69
N ASN A 39 10.47 2.16 0.36
CA ASN A 39 9.82 0.92 -0.05
C ASN A 39 9.89 0.63 -1.56
N ALA A 40 10.16 1.63 -2.42
CA ALA A 40 10.17 1.45 -3.88
C ALA A 40 11.20 0.44 -4.39
N LYS A 41 12.28 0.19 -3.64
CA LYS A 41 13.29 -0.83 -4.00
C LYS A 41 12.85 -2.25 -3.63
N ASP A 42 12.02 -2.36 -2.59
CA ASP A 42 11.65 -3.63 -1.97
C ASP A 42 10.36 -4.22 -2.55
N VAL A 43 9.60 -3.47 -3.35
CA VAL A 43 8.36 -3.93 -4.02
C VAL A 43 8.58 -5.19 -4.88
N ARG A 44 9.78 -5.39 -5.43
CA ARG A 44 10.09 -6.58 -6.24
C ARG A 44 10.19 -7.87 -5.42
N PHE A 45 10.31 -7.77 -4.10
CA PHE A 45 10.51 -8.91 -3.20
C PHE A 45 9.25 -9.27 -2.40
N LEU A 46 8.13 -8.57 -2.63
CA LEU A 46 6.88 -8.81 -1.90
C LEU A 46 6.14 -10.09 -2.34
N ASP A 47 6.41 -10.59 -3.54
CA ASP A 47 5.69 -11.73 -4.16
C ASP A 47 6.57 -13.00 -4.32
N ILE A 48 7.69 -13.13 -3.60
CA ILE A 48 8.56 -14.34 -3.62
C ILE A 48 8.12 -15.34 -2.54
#